data_AF-A0A9D1B4D5-F1
#
_entry.id   AF-A0A9D1B4D5-F1
#
_cell.length_a   1.000
_cell.length_b   1.000
_cell.length_c   1.000
_cell.angle_alpha   90.00
_cell.angle_beta   90.00
_cell.angle_gamma   90.00
#
_symmetry.space_group_name_H-M   'P 1'
#
loop_
_entity.id
_entity.type
_entity.pdbx_description
1 polymer ?
#
loop_
_entity_poly.entity_id
_entity_poly.type
_entity_poly.pdbx_seq_one_letter_code
_entity_poly.pdbx_strand_id
1 'polypeptide(L)'
;MPSTGASAAAPSRRASRPRAWRTTTWPPTGSPGRVAASRVWWAEQKAEGGRLNDIIEVDDRLYVLAGSSLADDRTRVLKQDETFAVHDRFGDFRRLGMGEQGLYHAGTRHLSRLELSVGGVRPLLLNSSVSEDNRELLVDLTLPDLDVGGWHMPSHSLHVLRRKLLWDGTLYEAIRLYNYGERTLDLKLELAFEADFADIFEVRGLERPRRGEPLPAQCGGREVRLGYRGLDGVERTTRLRFSRDPVALEADRARFRMRVSPGQCVYL
;
A
#
# COMPACT_ATOMS: atom_id res chain seq x y z
N MET A 1 14.76 50.71 -48.36
CA MET A 1 14.29 50.26 -49.69
C MET A 1 15.14 49.06 -50.07
N PRO A 2 14.58 47.89 -50.41
CA PRO A 2 13.15 47.50 -50.55
C PRO A 2 12.63 46.79 -49.25
N SER A 3 11.39 46.94 -48.76
CA SER A 3 10.03 46.60 -49.29
C SER A 3 9.92 45.10 -49.61
N THR A 4 9.07 44.27 -48.99
CA THR A 4 7.59 44.21 -48.93
C THR A 4 7.26 43.03 -47.96
N GLY A 5 6.11 42.83 -47.30
CA GLY A 5 4.72 43.25 -47.45
C GLY A 5 3.80 42.02 -47.19
N ALA A 6 2.60 42.26 -46.64
CA ALA A 6 1.47 41.34 -46.35
C ALA A 6 1.59 40.49 -45.04
N SER A 7 0.75 40.59 -44.00
CA SER A 7 -0.70 40.85 -43.80
C SER A 7 -1.65 39.82 -44.40
N ALA A 8 -2.25 38.99 -43.54
CA ALA A 8 -3.66 38.52 -43.54
C ALA A 8 -3.78 37.38 -42.51
N ALA A 9 -4.53 37.57 -41.41
CA ALA A 9 -5.94 37.21 -41.25
C ALA A 9 -6.12 35.85 -40.55
N ALA A 10 -6.78 35.89 -39.38
CA ALA A 10 -7.26 34.73 -38.65
C ALA A 10 -8.36 33.99 -39.44
N PRO A 11 -8.60 32.71 -39.11
CA PRO A 11 -9.95 32.36 -38.74
C PRO A 11 -10.03 31.55 -37.45
N SER A 12 -11.06 31.91 -36.68
CA SER A 12 -11.69 31.17 -35.61
C SER A 12 -11.81 29.66 -35.86
N ARG A 13 -11.68 28.84 -34.81
CA ARG A 13 -12.73 27.86 -34.43
C ARG A 13 -12.43 27.13 -33.11
N ARG A 14 -13.40 27.31 -32.20
CA ARG A 14 -13.94 26.35 -31.22
C ARG A 14 -13.03 25.79 -30.12
N ALA A 15 -13.23 26.35 -28.94
CA ALA A 15 -13.17 25.64 -27.67
C ALA A 15 -14.12 24.41 -27.67
N SER A 16 -13.61 23.24 -27.28
CA SER A 16 -14.41 22.08 -26.89
C SER A 16 -14.27 21.84 -25.39
N ARG A 17 -15.26 22.32 -24.63
CA ARG A 17 -15.57 21.83 -23.28
C ARG A 17 -16.32 20.50 -23.43
N PRO A 18 -16.10 19.50 -22.56
CA PRO A 18 -17.16 18.58 -22.20
C PRO A 18 -17.79 19.03 -20.87
N ARG A 19 -18.91 19.75 -20.98
CA ARG A 19 -20.04 19.72 -20.03
C ARG A 19 -21.07 18.78 -20.69
N ALA A 20 -21.89 17.97 -20.04
CA ALA A 20 -22.28 17.76 -18.66
C ALA A 20 -22.87 16.34 -18.58
N TRP A 21 -22.78 15.68 -17.44
CA TRP A 21 -23.54 14.45 -17.21
C TRP A 21 -24.97 14.88 -16.85
N ARG A 22 -25.92 14.44 -17.67
CA ARG A 22 -27.35 14.72 -17.50
C ARG A 22 -27.87 13.91 -16.32
N THR A 23 -28.42 14.61 -15.33
CA THR A 23 -29.34 14.06 -14.33
C THR A 23 -30.64 13.66 -15.03
N THR A 24 -30.98 12.37 -14.99
CA THR A 24 -32.32 11.88 -15.34
C THR A 24 -33.11 11.70 -14.04
N THR A 25 -34.02 12.63 -13.79
CA THR A 25 -35.09 12.50 -12.79
C THR A 25 -36.30 11.82 -13.44
N TRP A 26 -36.91 10.87 -12.75
CA TRP A 26 -38.27 10.38 -13.02
C TRP A 26 -39.13 10.45 -11.74
N PRO A 27 -40.47 10.57 -11.87
CA PRO A 27 -41.36 11.21 -10.89
C PRO A 27 -41.88 10.26 -9.80
N PRO A 28 -42.57 10.78 -8.77
CA PRO A 28 -42.94 10.03 -7.57
C PRO A 28 -44.36 9.45 -7.66
N THR A 29 -44.56 8.23 -7.13
CA THR A 29 -45.83 7.80 -6.51
C THR A 29 -45.65 6.44 -5.80
N GLY A 30 -46.12 6.32 -4.55
CA GLY A 30 -46.33 5.04 -3.86
C GLY A 30 -45.91 5.03 -2.37
N SER A 31 -46.91 5.06 -1.48
CA SER A 31 -46.86 5.19 -0.01
C SER A 31 -46.32 3.93 0.74
N PRO A 32 -46.06 4.02 2.07
CA PRO A 32 -45.08 3.18 2.75
C PRO A 32 -45.64 1.88 3.34
N GLY A 33 -44.96 0.77 3.06
CA GLY A 33 -45.10 -0.49 3.79
C GLY A 33 -44.08 -0.57 4.93
N ARG A 34 -44.57 -0.73 6.17
CA ARG A 34 -43.75 -0.98 7.37
C ARG A 34 -42.92 -2.25 7.16
N VAL A 35 -41.61 -2.18 7.40
CA VAL A 35 -40.80 -3.36 7.70
C VAL A 35 -40.06 -3.13 9.01
N ALA A 36 -40.13 -4.16 9.84
CA ALA A 36 -39.86 -4.17 11.25
C ALA A 36 -38.39 -3.86 11.60
N ALA A 37 -38.21 -3.21 12.74
CA ALA A 37 -36.92 -3.06 13.40
C ALA A 37 -36.39 -4.44 13.82
N SER A 38 -35.31 -4.90 13.21
CA SER A 38 -34.50 -6.00 13.72
C SER A 38 -33.45 -5.46 14.69
N ARG A 39 -33.69 -5.72 15.97
CA ARG A 39 -32.70 -5.62 17.05
C ARG A 39 -31.55 -6.58 16.75
N VAL A 40 -30.32 -6.06 16.70
CA VAL A 40 -29.10 -6.89 16.65
C VAL A 40 -28.63 -7.11 18.08
N TRP A 41 -28.53 -8.39 18.46
CA TRP A 41 -27.94 -8.86 19.71
C TRP A 41 -26.42 -8.93 19.53
N TRP A 42 -25.66 -8.35 20.46
CA TRP A 42 -24.22 -8.57 20.55
C TRP A 42 -23.98 -9.96 21.16
N ALA A 43 -23.70 -10.95 20.33
CA ALA A 43 -23.17 -12.22 20.77
C ALA A 43 -21.64 -12.17 20.68
N GLU A 44 -21.02 -12.12 21.84
CA GLU A 44 -19.59 -12.33 22.06
C GLU A 44 -19.21 -13.74 21.59
N GLN A 45 -18.35 -13.86 20.57
CA GLN A 45 -17.71 -15.14 20.24
C GLN A 45 -16.19 -14.99 20.13
N LYS A 46 -15.53 -15.85 20.90
CA LYS A 46 -14.09 -16.02 21.01
C LYS A 46 -13.49 -16.52 19.70
N ALA A 47 -12.29 -16.02 19.44
CA ALA A 47 -11.47 -16.29 18.27
C ALA A 47 -10.94 -17.73 18.19
N GLU A 48 -10.94 -18.31 16.99
CA GLU A 48 -9.95 -19.28 16.50
C GLU A 48 -9.76 -19.08 14.98
N GLY A 49 -8.51 -18.97 14.52
CA GLY A 49 -8.12 -19.07 13.11
C GLY A 49 -8.28 -17.80 12.27
N GLY A 50 -7.21 -17.00 12.16
CA GLY A 50 -7.18 -15.75 11.39
C GLY A 50 -7.39 -15.94 9.88
N ARG A 51 -8.64 -15.82 9.43
CA ARG A 51 -9.13 -15.56 8.06
C ARG A 51 -10.57 -15.06 8.25
N LEU A 52 -11.08 -14.17 7.38
CA LEU A 52 -12.48 -13.68 7.31
C LEU A 52 -12.79 -12.25 7.82
N ASN A 53 -11.86 -11.29 7.79
CA ASN A 53 -12.23 -9.87 8.00
C ASN A 53 -12.51 -9.09 6.70
N ASP A 54 -12.25 -9.67 5.52
CA ASP A 54 -12.28 -8.95 4.24
C ASP A 54 -13.52 -9.23 3.36
N ILE A 55 -14.39 -10.14 3.81
CA ILE A 55 -15.59 -10.58 3.10
C ILE A 55 -16.75 -10.51 4.07
N ILE A 56 -17.77 -9.71 3.73
CA ILE A 56 -19.04 -9.66 4.47
C ILE A 56 -20.14 -10.26 3.59
N GLU A 57 -21.00 -11.07 4.18
CA GLU A 57 -22.15 -11.68 3.51
C GLU A 57 -23.41 -10.90 3.89
N VAL A 58 -24.12 -10.36 2.90
CA VAL A 58 -25.41 -9.67 3.07
C VAL A 58 -26.35 -10.16 2.00
N ASP A 59 -27.53 -10.68 2.39
CA ASP A 59 -28.57 -11.20 1.49
C ASP A 59 -28.05 -12.20 0.43
N ASP A 60 -27.33 -13.24 0.86
CA ASP A 60 -26.70 -14.27 0.00
C ASP A 60 -25.74 -13.70 -1.06
N ARG A 61 -25.22 -12.48 -0.84
CA ARG A 61 -24.18 -11.86 -1.67
C ARG A 61 -22.91 -11.66 -0.88
N LEU A 62 -21.81 -12.15 -1.45
CA LEU A 62 -20.46 -11.96 -0.95
C LEU A 62 -19.98 -10.56 -1.36
N TYR A 63 -19.85 -9.66 -0.38
CA TYR A 63 -19.25 -8.36 -0.56
C TYR A 63 -17.80 -8.42 -0.14
N VAL A 64 -16.90 -8.23 -1.11
CA VAL A 64 -15.49 -8.00 -0.82
C VAL A 64 -15.34 -6.54 -0.39
N LEU A 65 -14.81 -6.31 0.82
CA LEU A 65 -14.61 -4.95 1.33
C LEU A 65 -13.77 -4.14 0.33
N ALA A 66 -14.08 -2.86 0.14
CA ALA A 66 -13.33 -2.00 -0.77
C ALA A 66 -11.83 -1.89 -0.42
N GLY A 67 -11.47 -2.16 0.85
CA GLY A 67 -10.09 -2.27 1.33
C GLY A 67 -9.42 -3.63 1.11
N SER A 68 -10.16 -4.64 0.65
CA SER A 68 -9.63 -5.98 0.39
C SER A 68 -8.70 -5.98 -0.81
N SER A 69 -7.58 -6.68 -0.66
CA SER A 69 -6.66 -6.98 -1.76
C SER A 69 -7.20 -8.07 -2.70
N LEU A 70 -8.31 -8.74 -2.35
CA LEU A 70 -8.91 -9.82 -3.17
C LEU A 70 -9.71 -9.29 -4.37
N ALA A 71 -10.13 -8.02 -4.35
CA ALA A 71 -11.00 -7.44 -5.39
C ALA A 71 -10.24 -6.85 -6.59
N ASP A 72 -8.92 -6.67 -6.52
CA ASP A 72 -8.14 -5.99 -7.57
C ASP A 72 -6.71 -6.57 -7.63
N ASP A 73 -6.55 -7.60 -8.46
CA ASP A 73 -5.37 -8.46 -8.63
C ASP A 73 -4.26 -7.84 -9.49
N ARG A 74 -4.25 -6.52 -9.68
CA ARG A 74 -3.19 -5.88 -10.46
C ARG A 74 -1.95 -5.72 -9.60
N THR A 75 -0.97 -6.59 -9.78
CA THR A 75 0.38 -6.41 -9.23
C THR A 75 1.02 -5.13 -9.81
N ARG A 76 1.99 -4.57 -9.08
CA ARG A 76 2.85 -3.48 -9.56
C ARG A 76 4.29 -3.98 -9.56
N VAL A 77 4.89 -4.04 -10.74
CA VAL A 77 6.23 -4.59 -10.91
C VAL A 77 7.22 -3.46 -11.14
N LEU A 78 8.27 -3.43 -10.32
CA LEU A 78 9.46 -2.63 -10.60
C LEU A 78 10.58 -3.55 -11.07
N LYS A 79 11.38 -3.14 -12.05
CA LYS A 79 12.53 -3.93 -12.53
C LYS A 79 13.72 -3.05 -12.90
N GLN A 80 14.89 -3.47 -12.45
CA GLN A 80 16.17 -3.01 -12.95
C GLN A 80 17.18 -4.16 -12.91
N ASP A 81 17.85 -4.41 -14.03
CA ASP A 81 18.91 -5.41 -14.12
C ASP A 81 18.42 -6.76 -13.57
N GLU A 82 19.15 -7.33 -12.61
CA GLU A 82 18.86 -8.59 -11.90
C GLU A 82 17.89 -8.45 -10.72
N THR A 83 17.39 -7.24 -10.46
CA THR A 83 16.51 -6.94 -9.33
C THR A 83 15.13 -6.59 -9.81
N PHE A 84 14.10 -7.16 -9.18
CA PHE A 84 12.73 -6.77 -9.41
C PHE A 84 11.91 -6.86 -8.13
N ALA A 85 10.87 -6.04 -8.03
CA ALA A 85 9.97 -6.01 -6.91
C ALA A 85 8.53 -6.20 -7.40
N VAL A 86 7.81 -7.14 -6.80
CA VAL A 86 6.41 -7.41 -7.09
C VAL A 86 5.59 -6.92 -5.89
N HIS A 87 4.87 -5.82 -6.07
CA HIS A 87 4.00 -5.23 -5.07
C HIS A 87 2.54 -5.56 -5.34
N ASP A 88 1.71 -5.54 -4.31
CA ASP A 88 0.29 -5.30 -4.53
C ASP A 88 0.00 -3.84 -4.91
N ARG A 89 -1.26 -3.53 -5.22
CA ARG A 89 -1.68 -2.16 -5.58
C ARG A 89 -1.45 -1.11 -4.49
N PHE A 90 -1.29 -1.50 -3.23
CA PHE A 90 -1.02 -0.60 -2.10
C PHE A 90 0.48 -0.35 -1.91
N GLY A 91 1.34 -1.01 -2.69
CA GLY A 91 2.81 -0.95 -2.57
C GLY A 91 3.38 -1.91 -1.52
N ASP A 92 2.56 -2.81 -0.96
CA ASP A 92 2.99 -3.77 0.05
C ASP A 92 3.53 -5.06 -0.59
N PHE A 93 4.35 -5.79 0.17
CA PHE A 93 4.59 -7.21 -0.04
C PHE A 93 3.80 -7.99 1.02
N ARG A 94 2.80 -8.75 0.59
CA ARG A 94 1.95 -9.59 1.44
C ARG A 94 2.06 -11.04 0.97
N ARG A 95 2.01 -11.96 1.93
CA ARG A 95 1.87 -13.40 1.65
C ARG A 95 0.40 -13.78 1.38
N LEU A 96 -0.26 -13.07 0.46
CA LEU A 96 -1.61 -13.39 0.02
C LEU A 96 -1.61 -13.95 -1.41
N GLY A 97 -2.63 -14.74 -1.75
CA GLY A 97 -2.75 -15.39 -3.05
C GLY A 97 -1.63 -16.41 -3.28
N MET A 98 -1.03 -16.41 -4.48
CA MET A 98 0.14 -17.23 -4.82
C MET A 98 1.42 -16.81 -4.06
N GLY A 99 1.37 -15.71 -3.29
CA GLY A 99 2.49 -15.26 -2.49
C GLY A 99 3.69 -14.85 -3.33
N GLU A 100 3.49 -14.32 -4.53
CA GLU A 100 4.56 -13.90 -5.44
C GLU A 100 5.16 -12.53 -5.12
N GLN A 101 4.55 -11.80 -4.18
CA GLN A 101 4.99 -10.47 -3.79
C GLN A 101 6.34 -10.55 -3.07
N GLY A 102 7.16 -9.52 -3.27
CA GLY A 102 8.47 -9.43 -2.65
C GLY A 102 9.52 -8.70 -3.48
N LEU A 103 10.70 -8.54 -2.89
CA LEU A 103 11.90 -8.05 -3.54
C LEU A 103 12.78 -9.23 -3.92
N TYR A 104 13.14 -9.33 -5.19
CA TYR A 104 13.94 -10.38 -5.77
C TYR A 104 15.24 -9.82 -6.30
N HIS A 105 16.32 -10.58 -6.13
CA HIS A 105 17.62 -10.30 -6.71
C HIS A 105 18.24 -11.61 -7.17
N ALA A 106 18.73 -11.65 -8.42
CA ALA A 106 19.36 -12.83 -9.01
C ALA A 106 18.55 -14.14 -8.79
N GLY A 107 17.23 -14.07 -9.01
CA GLY A 107 16.32 -15.21 -8.89
C GLY A 107 15.94 -15.64 -7.46
N THR A 108 16.43 -14.97 -6.42
CA THR A 108 16.09 -15.25 -5.02
C THR A 108 15.25 -14.12 -4.41
N ARG A 109 14.19 -14.45 -3.67
CA ARG A 109 13.38 -13.49 -2.92
C ARG A 109 14.04 -13.08 -1.61
N HIS A 110 14.59 -11.88 -1.59
CA HIS A 110 15.26 -11.30 -0.43
C HIS A 110 14.30 -10.75 0.63
N LEU A 111 13.13 -10.23 0.23
CA LEU A 111 12.13 -9.70 1.14
C LEU A 111 10.76 -10.21 0.72
N SER A 112 10.11 -11.00 1.58
CA SER A 112 8.82 -11.65 1.31
C SER A 112 7.64 -10.89 1.92
N ARG A 113 7.91 -10.00 2.87
CA ARG A 113 6.91 -9.15 3.50
C ARG A 113 7.44 -7.74 3.69
N LEU A 114 6.60 -6.75 3.40
CA LEU A 114 6.81 -5.34 3.67
C LEU A 114 5.46 -4.65 3.64
N GLU A 115 4.87 -4.44 4.82
CA GLU A 115 3.50 -3.95 4.97
C GLU A 115 3.49 -2.66 5.78
N LEU A 116 2.82 -1.63 5.26
CA LEU A 116 2.59 -0.37 5.98
C LEU A 116 1.24 -0.40 6.72
N SER A 117 1.27 -0.08 8.01
CA SER A 117 0.07 0.30 8.76
C SER A 117 0.23 1.68 9.41
N VAL A 118 -0.88 2.40 9.50
CA VAL A 118 -0.96 3.75 10.06
C VAL A 118 -2.14 3.75 11.05
N GLY A 119 -1.88 4.11 12.30
CA GLY A 119 -2.88 4.03 13.36
C GLY A 119 -3.34 2.59 13.68
N GLY A 120 -2.52 1.59 13.34
CA GLY A 120 -2.86 0.16 13.51
C GLY A 120 -3.79 -0.40 12.43
N VAL A 121 -4.19 0.41 11.45
CA VAL A 121 -4.99 -0.04 10.31
C VAL A 121 -4.19 0.07 9.01
N ARG A 122 -4.62 -0.69 8.02
CA ARG A 122 -4.13 -0.53 6.66
C ARG A 122 -4.78 0.72 6.03
N PRO A 123 -4.00 1.63 5.42
CA PRO A 123 -4.58 2.75 4.69
C PRO A 123 -5.45 2.29 3.50
N LEU A 124 -6.45 3.10 3.17
CA LEU A 124 -7.30 2.92 1.99
C LEU A 124 -6.57 3.44 0.74
N LEU A 125 -6.75 2.74 -0.39
CA LEU A 125 -6.16 3.11 -1.66
C LEU A 125 -6.93 4.22 -2.37
N LEU A 126 -6.22 5.26 -2.81
CA LEU A 126 -6.75 6.30 -3.69
C LEU A 126 -6.24 6.13 -5.13
N ASN A 127 -4.94 5.91 -5.30
CA ASN A 127 -4.30 5.75 -6.60
C ASN A 127 -3.01 4.92 -6.50
N SER A 128 -2.64 4.25 -7.58
CA SER A 128 -1.42 3.44 -7.67
C SER A 128 -0.94 3.34 -9.10
N SER A 129 0.19 3.98 -9.39
CA SER A 129 0.78 4.09 -10.73
C SER A 129 2.26 3.73 -10.73
N VAL A 130 2.68 3.04 -11.79
CA VAL A 130 4.10 2.73 -12.06
C VAL A 130 4.57 3.62 -13.22
N SER A 131 5.81 4.10 -13.13
CA SER A 131 6.44 4.86 -14.21
C SER A 131 6.60 4.02 -15.48
N GLU A 132 6.71 4.68 -16.63
CA GLU A 132 6.84 3.99 -17.93
C GLU A 132 8.07 3.07 -18.02
N ASP A 133 9.15 3.41 -17.33
CA ASP A 133 10.37 2.61 -17.26
C ASP A 133 10.31 1.48 -16.21
N ASN A 134 9.19 1.33 -15.49
CA ASN A 134 9.01 0.37 -14.40
C ASN A 134 10.05 0.50 -13.27
N ARG A 135 10.52 1.70 -12.98
CA ARG A 135 11.50 1.94 -11.90
C ARG A 135 10.92 2.63 -10.69
N GLU A 136 9.83 3.36 -10.86
CA GLU A 136 9.17 4.11 -9.81
C GLU A 136 7.71 3.67 -9.62
N LEU A 137 7.28 3.52 -8.37
CA LEU A 137 5.90 3.27 -7.98
C LEU A 137 5.45 4.40 -7.05
N LEU A 138 4.33 5.04 -7.41
CA LEU A 138 3.64 6.03 -6.60
C LEU A 138 2.30 5.45 -6.14
N VAL A 139 2.05 5.49 -4.83
CA VAL A 139 0.80 5.04 -4.22
C VAL A 139 0.25 6.15 -3.32
N ASP A 140 -0.92 6.63 -3.69
CA ASP A 140 -1.70 7.56 -2.89
C ASP A 140 -2.68 6.79 -2.01
N LEU A 141 -2.62 7.06 -0.71
CA LEU A 141 -3.39 6.39 0.31
C LEU A 141 -4.06 7.42 1.23
N THR A 142 -5.11 6.99 1.92
CA THR A 142 -5.75 7.75 3.00
C THR A 142 -6.02 6.85 4.19
N LEU A 143 -6.29 7.42 5.36
CA LEU A 143 -6.90 6.68 6.45
C LEU A 143 -8.41 6.50 6.25
N PRO A 144 -8.99 5.37 6.70
CA PRO A 144 -10.43 5.24 6.88
C PRO A 144 -10.91 6.18 8.00
N ASP A 145 -12.23 6.21 8.22
CA ASP A 145 -12.78 6.84 9.42
C ASP A 145 -12.19 6.15 10.65
N LEU A 146 -11.63 6.94 11.59
CA LEU A 146 -10.98 6.42 12.79
C LEU A 146 -11.39 7.24 14.00
N ASP A 147 -11.71 6.56 15.10
CA ASP A 147 -11.84 7.21 16.40
C ASP A 147 -10.47 7.33 17.06
N VAL A 148 -9.88 8.52 16.99
CA VAL A 148 -8.55 8.82 17.56
C VAL A 148 -8.73 9.64 18.82
N GLY A 149 -8.49 9.02 19.99
CA GLY A 149 -8.56 9.71 21.28
C GLY A 149 -9.96 10.26 21.62
N GLY A 150 -11.02 9.54 21.20
CA GLY A 150 -12.41 9.95 21.41
C GLY A 150 -12.93 10.99 20.40
N TRP A 151 -12.13 11.35 19.39
CA TRP A 151 -12.55 12.19 18.27
C TRP A 151 -12.70 11.35 17.00
N HIS A 152 -13.84 11.50 16.34
CA HIS A 152 -14.10 10.90 15.04
C HIS A 152 -13.35 11.65 13.95
N MET A 153 -12.29 11.04 13.43
CA MET A 153 -11.53 11.56 12.29
C MET A 153 -12.23 11.15 11.00
N PRO A 154 -12.71 12.09 10.18
CA PRO A 154 -13.24 11.76 8.87
C PRO A 154 -12.16 11.15 7.98
N SER A 155 -12.57 10.17 7.17
CA SER A 155 -11.81 9.69 6.02
C SER A 155 -11.32 10.86 5.18
N HIS A 156 -10.16 10.69 4.53
CA HIS A 156 -9.50 11.71 3.73
C HIS A 156 -8.83 12.86 4.51
N SER A 157 -8.87 12.87 5.85
CA SER A 157 -8.16 13.87 6.66
C SER A 157 -6.64 13.73 6.61
N LEU A 158 -6.13 12.54 6.31
CA LEU A 158 -4.69 12.27 6.16
C LEU A 158 -4.40 11.67 4.80
N HIS A 159 -3.55 12.32 4.03
CA HIS A 159 -2.96 11.75 2.82
C HIS A 159 -1.63 11.09 3.15
N VAL A 160 -1.46 9.87 2.65
CA VAL A 160 -0.23 9.10 2.78
C VAL A 160 0.27 8.82 1.36
N LEU A 161 1.41 9.38 0.99
CA LEU A 161 2.06 9.10 -0.29
C LEU A 161 3.24 8.18 -0.07
N ARG A 162 3.23 7.03 -0.75
CA ARG A 162 4.38 6.14 -0.83
C ARG A 162 5.01 6.30 -2.20
N ARG A 163 6.28 6.73 -2.22
CA ARG A 163 7.11 6.75 -3.43
C ARG A 163 8.17 5.69 -3.29
N LYS A 164 8.20 4.73 -4.22
CA LYS A 164 9.16 3.63 -4.25
C LYS A 164 9.99 3.74 -5.51
N LEU A 165 11.30 3.57 -5.38
CA LEU A 165 12.26 3.62 -6.48
C LEU A 165 13.15 2.40 -6.40
N LEU A 166 13.22 1.62 -7.47
CA LEU A 166 14.21 0.56 -7.62
C LEU A 166 15.44 1.13 -8.32
N TRP A 167 16.56 1.17 -7.61
CA TRP A 167 17.83 1.68 -8.13
C TRP A 167 19.02 0.92 -7.55
N ASP A 168 19.88 0.40 -8.42
CA ASP A 168 21.15 -0.25 -8.12
C ASP A 168 21.03 -1.34 -7.04
N GLY A 169 20.18 -2.34 -7.32
CA GLY A 169 19.91 -3.45 -6.41
C GLY A 169 19.16 -3.07 -5.12
N THR A 170 18.76 -1.79 -4.97
CA THR A 170 18.15 -1.27 -3.75
C THR A 170 16.74 -0.76 -4.03
N LEU A 171 15.79 -1.17 -3.18
CA LEU A 171 14.45 -0.59 -3.15
C LEU A 171 14.43 0.56 -2.14
N TYR A 172 14.36 1.78 -2.65
CA TYR A 172 14.15 2.98 -1.85
C TYR A 172 12.65 3.23 -1.66
N GLU A 173 12.24 3.65 -0.47
CA GLU A 173 10.87 4.05 -0.19
C GLU A 173 10.87 5.34 0.62
N ALA A 174 10.08 6.32 0.18
CA ALA A 174 9.76 7.52 0.92
C ALA A 174 8.26 7.52 1.26
N ILE A 175 7.94 7.64 2.55
CA ILE A 175 6.56 7.71 3.03
C ILE A 175 6.32 9.12 3.55
N ARG A 176 5.40 9.82 2.88
CA ARG A 176 5.02 11.19 3.20
C ARG A 176 3.62 11.20 3.80
N LEU A 177 3.45 11.89 4.91
CA LEU A 177 2.18 12.14 5.55
C LEU A 177 1.82 13.61 5.41
N TYR A 178 0.60 13.91 4.95
CA TYR A 178 0.06 15.25 4.89
C TYR A 178 -1.30 15.30 5.59
N ASN A 179 -1.44 16.21 6.55
CA ASN A 179 -2.68 16.37 7.30
C ASN A 179 -3.55 17.49 6.71
N TYR A 180 -4.66 17.10 6.09
CA TYR A 180 -5.71 17.99 5.59
C TYR A 180 -6.79 18.32 6.64
N GLY A 181 -6.78 17.65 7.79
CA GLY A 181 -7.71 17.88 8.87
C GLY A 181 -7.40 19.12 9.71
N GLU A 182 -8.29 19.41 10.66
CA GLU A 182 -8.24 20.60 11.49
C GLU A 182 -7.49 20.39 12.82
N ARG A 183 -7.11 19.14 13.14
CA ARG A 183 -6.45 18.78 14.40
C ARG A 183 -5.08 18.16 14.16
N THR A 184 -4.18 18.33 15.13
CA THR A 184 -2.89 17.62 15.12
C THR A 184 -3.14 16.13 15.36
N LEU A 185 -2.53 15.31 14.52
CA LEU A 185 -2.62 13.85 14.60
C LEU A 185 -1.34 13.28 15.22
N ASP A 186 -1.48 12.48 16.27
CA ASP A 186 -0.40 11.69 16.86
C ASP A 186 -0.58 10.21 16.44
N LEU A 187 0.12 9.81 15.38
CA LEU A 187 -0.06 8.54 14.70
C LEU A 187 1.07 7.55 15.00
N LYS A 188 0.71 6.28 15.10
CA LYS A 188 1.65 5.16 15.09
C LYS A 188 1.78 4.65 13.66
N LEU A 189 2.99 4.69 13.12
CA LEU A 189 3.34 4.03 11.86
C LEU A 189 4.07 2.73 12.18
N GLU A 190 3.77 1.67 11.44
CA GLU A 190 4.48 0.41 11.54
C GLU A 190 4.75 -0.15 10.15
N LEU A 191 6.01 -0.53 9.94
CA LEU A 191 6.47 -1.31 8.80
C LEU A 191 6.74 -2.72 9.30
N ALA A 192 5.94 -3.68 8.89
CA ALA A 192 6.18 -5.09 9.18
C ALA A 192 6.88 -5.75 8.00
N PHE A 193 7.91 -6.56 8.26
CA PHE A 193 8.77 -7.09 7.21
C PHE A 193 9.28 -8.49 7.53
N GLU A 194 9.67 -9.22 6.50
CA GLU A 194 10.15 -10.60 6.63
C GLU A 194 10.99 -10.96 5.39
N ALA A 195 12.01 -11.80 5.58
CA ALA A 195 12.84 -12.34 4.51
C ALA A 195 12.77 -13.87 4.56
N ASP A 196 12.62 -14.51 3.41
CA ASP A 196 12.60 -15.98 3.34
C ASP A 196 13.64 -16.60 2.40
N PHE A 197 14.29 -15.81 1.55
CA PHE A 197 15.31 -16.29 0.60
C PHE A 197 14.82 -17.44 -0.27
N ALA A 198 13.52 -17.44 -0.60
CA ALA A 198 12.93 -18.43 -1.49
C ALA A 198 13.38 -18.18 -2.93
N ASP A 199 13.83 -19.25 -3.60
CA ASP A 199 14.10 -19.20 -5.03
C ASP A 199 12.81 -18.97 -5.84
N ILE A 200 12.91 -18.36 -7.02
CA ILE A 200 11.75 -18.07 -7.87
C ILE A 200 10.95 -19.33 -8.25
N PHE A 201 11.60 -20.50 -8.36
CA PHE A 201 10.90 -21.76 -8.59
C PHE A 201 10.13 -22.20 -7.33
N GLU A 202 10.66 -21.99 -6.12
CA GLU A 202 9.93 -22.25 -4.86
C GLU A 202 8.67 -21.38 -4.78
N VAL A 203 8.80 -20.09 -5.13
CA VAL A 203 7.65 -19.17 -5.17
C VAL A 203 6.60 -19.61 -6.19
N ARG A 204 7.02 -20.21 -7.31
CA ARG A 204 6.14 -20.76 -8.34
C ARG A 204 5.58 -22.15 -8.02
N GLY A 205 5.79 -22.64 -6.80
CA GLY A 205 5.21 -23.90 -6.32
C GLY A 205 6.11 -25.13 -6.47
N LEU A 206 7.37 -24.98 -6.89
CA LEU A 206 8.32 -26.08 -6.85
C LEU A 206 8.73 -26.33 -5.39
N GLU A 207 8.37 -27.49 -4.86
CA GLU A 207 8.84 -27.88 -3.53
C GLU A 207 10.32 -28.24 -3.56
N ARG A 208 11.11 -27.62 -2.68
CA ARG A 208 12.51 -28.00 -2.46
C ARG A 208 12.63 -29.03 -1.35
N PRO A 209 13.34 -30.16 -1.57
CA PRO A 209 13.54 -31.17 -0.53
C PRO A 209 14.31 -30.64 0.70
N ARG A 210 15.16 -29.63 0.51
CA ARG A 210 15.97 -29.01 1.57
C ARG A 210 16.11 -27.51 1.34
N ARG A 211 16.14 -26.76 2.44
CA ARG A 211 16.49 -25.33 2.48
C ARG A 211 17.74 -25.14 3.32
N GLY A 212 18.38 -23.98 3.16
CA GLY A 212 19.44 -23.51 4.03
C GLY A 212 18.91 -23.05 5.39
N GLU A 213 19.73 -22.33 6.13
CA GLU A 213 19.47 -21.95 7.52
C GLU A 213 19.18 -20.44 7.63
N PRO A 214 18.01 -20.04 8.17
CA PRO A 214 17.78 -18.64 8.55
C PRO A 214 18.71 -18.26 9.72
N LEU A 215 19.40 -17.13 9.59
CA LEU A 215 20.28 -16.62 10.63
C LEU A 215 19.52 -15.66 11.56
N PRO A 216 19.91 -15.53 12.84
CA PRO A 216 19.30 -14.57 13.74
C PRO A 216 19.33 -13.14 13.19
N ALA A 217 18.19 -12.45 13.24
CA ALA A 217 18.10 -11.06 12.83
C ALA A 217 18.99 -10.18 13.72
N GLN A 218 19.73 -9.26 13.10
CA GLN A 218 20.56 -8.30 13.80
C GLN A 218 19.89 -6.94 13.75
N CYS A 219 19.40 -6.45 14.89
CA CYS A 219 18.77 -5.13 15.02
C CYS A 219 19.75 -4.16 15.69
N GLY A 220 19.92 -2.97 15.12
CA GLY A 220 20.82 -1.96 15.67
C GLY A 220 20.52 -0.55 15.16
N GLY A 221 20.31 0.39 16.08
CA GLY A 221 20.00 1.77 15.75
C GLY A 221 18.76 1.89 14.84
N ARG A 222 18.99 2.26 13.58
CA ARG A 222 17.97 2.46 12.53
C ARG A 222 18.02 1.38 11.44
N GLU A 223 18.57 0.22 11.74
CA GLU A 223 18.83 -0.83 10.77
C GLU A 223 18.54 -2.22 11.33
N VAL A 224 17.98 -3.07 10.47
CA VAL A 224 17.83 -4.50 10.71
C VAL A 224 18.45 -5.27 9.55
N ARG A 225 19.16 -6.35 9.87
CA ARG A 225 19.72 -7.30 8.91
C ARG A 225 19.07 -8.66 9.11
N LEU A 226 18.52 -9.19 8.04
CA LEU A 226 17.94 -10.53 7.96
C LEU A 226 18.89 -11.40 7.17
N GLY A 227 19.42 -12.45 7.79
CA GLY A 227 20.45 -13.30 7.21
C GLY A 227 19.93 -14.70 6.87
N TYR A 228 20.58 -15.34 5.90
CA TYR A 228 20.31 -16.73 5.53
C TYR A 228 21.56 -17.38 4.95
N ARG A 229 21.89 -18.58 5.41
CA ARG A 229 23.00 -19.38 4.91
C ARG A 229 22.46 -20.46 3.97
N GLY A 230 22.79 -20.35 2.68
CA GLY A 230 22.37 -21.33 1.69
C GLY A 230 23.05 -22.69 1.87
N LEU A 231 22.54 -23.70 1.17
CA LEU A 231 23.16 -25.04 1.13
C LEU A 231 24.53 -25.03 0.44
N ASP A 232 24.81 -23.98 -0.32
CA ASP A 232 26.12 -23.66 -0.90
C ASP A 232 27.11 -23.07 0.12
N GLY A 233 26.69 -22.89 1.37
CA GLY A 233 27.48 -22.25 2.43
C GLY A 233 27.56 -20.71 2.28
N VAL A 234 26.92 -20.13 1.26
CA VAL A 234 26.96 -18.69 1.00
C VAL A 234 25.92 -17.98 1.87
N GLU A 235 26.37 -16.99 2.62
CA GLU A 235 25.48 -16.12 3.38
C GLU A 235 24.89 -15.02 2.50
N ARG A 236 23.58 -14.86 2.59
CA ARG A 236 22.79 -13.83 1.94
C ARG A 236 22.18 -12.95 3.01
N THR A 237 22.13 -11.64 2.77
CA THR A 237 21.60 -10.69 3.74
C THR A 237 20.69 -9.68 3.07
N THR A 238 19.55 -9.42 3.70
CA THR A 238 18.64 -8.32 3.38
C THR A 238 18.76 -7.27 4.46
N ARG A 239 19.07 -6.03 4.08
CA ARG A 239 19.26 -4.91 5.00
C ARG A 239 18.13 -3.90 4.82
N LEU A 240 17.39 -3.63 5.89
CA LEU A 240 16.42 -2.54 5.93
C LEU A 240 17.01 -1.41 6.78
N ARG A 241 17.13 -0.21 6.21
CA ARG A 241 17.66 0.97 6.88
C ARG A 241 16.65 2.10 6.80
N PHE A 242 16.35 2.70 7.95
CA PHE A 242 15.38 3.78 8.09
C PHE A 242 16.09 5.14 8.15
N SER A 243 15.49 6.18 7.58
CA SER A 243 15.98 7.57 7.66
C SER A 243 15.82 8.16 9.06
N ARG A 244 14.69 7.84 9.69
CA ARG A 244 14.32 8.26 11.04
C ARG A 244 14.61 7.15 12.05
N ASP A 245 14.92 7.54 13.29
CA ASP A 245 15.08 6.57 14.37
C ASP A 245 13.70 5.99 14.75
N PRO A 246 13.54 4.66 14.70
CA PRO A 246 12.31 4.01 15.14
C PRO A 246 12.17 4.12 16.66
N VAL A 247 10.93 4.20 17.15
CA VAL A 247 10.67 4.10 18.60
C VAL A 247 10.88 2.68 19.12
N ALA A 248 10.73 1.69 18.24
CA ALA A 248 11.04 0.29 18.49
C ALA A 248 11.43 -0.38 17.17
N LEU A 249 12.51 -1.15 17.19
CA LEU A 249 12.98 -1.94 16.06
C LEU A 249 13.17 -3.39 16.53
N GLU A 250 12.40 -4.27 15.95
CA GLU A 250 12.38 -5.71 16.23
C GLU A 250 12.75 -6.47 14.94
N ALA A 251 12.90 -7.80 15.04
CA ALA A 251 13.34 -8.64 13.93
C ALA A 251 12.37 -8.65 12.72
N ASP A 252 11.11 -8.29 12.93
CA ASP A 252 10.04 -8.39 11.92
C ASP A 252 9.21 -7.10 11.77
N ARG A 253 9.55 -6.04 12.49
CA ARG A 253 8.83 -4.75 12.44
C ARG A 253 9.65 -3.57 12.93
N ALA A 254 9.34 -2.40 12.37
CA ALA A 254 9.82 -1.11 12.82
C ALA A 254 8.63 -0.21 13.12
N ARG A 255 8.61 0.43 14.29
CA ARG A 255 7.52 1.30 14.74
C ARG A 255 8.01 2.74 14.86
N PHE A 256 7.17 3.69 14.46
CA PHE A 256 7.45 5.13 14.50
C PHE A 256 6.26 5.87 15.10
N ARG A 257 6.55 6.97 15.80
CA ARG A 257 5.54 7.93 16.26
C ARG A 257 5.64 9.20 15.44
N MET A 258 4.54 9.56 14.78
CA MET A 258 4.46 10.70 13.87
C MET A 258 3.44 11.70 14.40
N ARG A 259 3.89 12.91 14.67
CA ARG A 259 3.01 14.04 14.99
C ARG A 259 2.88 14.91 13.75
N VAL A 260 1.66 15.11 13.26
CA VAL A 260 1.37 15.84 12.03
C VAL A 260 0.30 16.90 12.31
N SER A 261 0.70 18.17 12.39
CA SER A 261 -0.21 19.31 12.59
C SER A 261 -1.03 19.62 11.34
N PRO A 262 -2.17 20.33 11.45
CA PRO A 262 -2.97 20.76 10.31
C PRO A 262 -2.12 21.49 9.25
N GLY A 263 -2.25 21.09 7.98
CA GLY A 263 -1.46 21.63 6.86
C GLY A 263 0.01 21.23 6.87
N GLN A 264 0.46 20.40 7.81
CA GLN A 264 1.84 19.95 7.88
C GLN A 264 2.08 18.75 6.95
N CYS A 265 3.27 18.75 6.34
CA CYS A 265 3.84 17.63 5.61
C CYS A 265 5.04 17.07 6.38
N VAL A 266 5.07 15.77 6.65
CA VAL A 266 6.21 15.09 7.29
C VAL A 266 6.61 13.83 6.53
N TYR A 267 7.89 13.45 6.64
CA TYR A 267 8.42 12.22 6.05
C TYR A 267 8.88 11.26 7.13
N LEU A 268 8.70 9.97 6.85
CA LEU A 268 9.40 8.88 7.54
C LEU A 268 10.78 8.65 6.89
#